data_AF-B0DZN5-F1
#
_entry.id   AF-B0DZN5-F1
#
_cell.length_a   1.000
_cell.length_b   1.000
_cell.length_c   1.000
_cell.angle_alpha   90.00
_cell.angle_beta   90.00
_cell.angle_gamma   90.00
#
_symmetry.space_group_name_H-M   'P 1'
#
loop_
_entity.id
_entity.type
_entity.pdbx_description
1 polymer ?
#
loop_
_entity_poly.entity_id
_entity_poly.type
_entity_poly.pdbx_seq_one_letter_code
_entity_poly.pdbx_strand_id
1 'polypeptide(L)'
;MAKQVSGFTSDSKLGSTLGRHSSHTSSRSRFDATFVDPNVLDACPGYGATDVSASGTKFTATLILAGKPCNVFGNDIQKLSLSVEYETVYRIHCPQTCEG
;
A
#
# COMPACT_ATOMS: atom_id res chain seq x y z
N MET A 1 0.28 43.40 -6.04
CA MET A 1 -0.96 43.84 -6.73
C MET A 1 -1.30 42.77 -7.77
N ALA A 2 -2.53 42.25 -7.72
CA ALA A 2 -2.98 41.08 -8.45
C ALA A 2 -3.22 41.35 -9.96
N LYS A 3 -3.16 40.30 -10.77
CA LYS A 3 -3.92 40.23 -12.03
C LYS A 3 -4.34 38.80 -12.35
N GLN A 4 -5.63 38.67 -12.66
CA GLN A 4 -6.39 37.45 -12.88
C GLN A 4 -6.66 37.22 -14.39
N VAL A 5 -7.24 36.03 -14.66
CA VAL A 5 -8.02 35.53 -15.83
C VAL A 5 -7.20 34.60 -16.73
N SER A 6 -7.66 33.43 -17.23
CA SER A 6 -8.98 32.84 -17.52
C SER A 6 -8.78 31.31 -17.65
N GLY A 7 -9.62 30.40 -17.15
CA GLY A 7 -10.87 29.99 -17.79
C GLY A 7 -10.73 28.62 -18.48
N PHE A 8 -11.30 27.56 -17.89
CA PHE A 8 -11.86 26.40 -18.61
C PHE A 8 -13.08 25.92 -17.84
N THR A 9 -14.25 26.23 -18.38
CA THR A 9 -15.56 25.73 -17.97
C THR A 9 -15.80 24.39 -18.66
N SER A 10 -15.94 23.31 -17.90
CA SER A 10 -16.50 22.07 -18.44
C SER A 10 -18.00 22.07 -18.17
N ASP A 11 -18.76 22.46 -19.19
CA ASP A 11 -20.20 22.28 -19.28
C ASP A 11 -20.54 20.79 -19.20
N SER A 12 -21.28 20.39 -18.18
CA SER A 12 -21.97 19.10 -18.11
C SER A 12 -23.46 19.36 -18.01
N LYS A 13 -24.12 19.54 -19.15
CA LYS A 13 -25.59 19.51 -19.23
C LYS A 13 -26.02 18.39 -20.16
N LEU A 14 -26.48 17.29 -19.58
CA LEU A 14 -27.54 16.37 -20.04
C LEU A 14 -27.68 15.34 -18.90
N GLY A 15 -28.72 15.38 -18.05
CA GLY A 15 -30.02 14.81 -18.36
C GLY A 15 -30.30 13.70 -17.33
N SER A 16 -31.47 13.77 -16.69
CA SER A 16 -31.92 12.93 -15.59
C SER A 16 -32.11 11.46 -16.00
N THR A 17 -31.59 10.50 -15.20
CA THR A 17 -32.24 9.19 -15.01
C THR A 17 -31.84 8.57 -13.67
N LEU A 18 -32.87 8.28 -12.88
CA LEU A 18 -32.85 7.42 -11.71
C LEU A 18 -32.36 6.01 -12.14
N GLY A 19 -31.24 5.53 -11.60
CA GLY A 19 -30.62 4.27 -12.05
C GLY A 19 -29.78 3.59 -10.98
N ARG A 20 -30.46 2.92 -10.04
CA ARG A 20 -30.09 1.68 -9.34
C ARG A 20 -28.59 1.31 -9.40
N HIS A 21 -27.87 1.46 -8.28
CA HIS A 21 -26.60 0.77 -8.06
C HIS A 21 -26.85 -0.74 -8.17
N SER A 22 -26.60 -1.29 -9.36
CA SER A 22 -26.71 -2.72 -9.61
C SER A 22 -25.51 -3.40 -8.99
N SER A 23 -25.80 -4.31 -8.07
CA SER A 23 -24.90 -5.32 -7.55
C SER A 23 -24.18 -6.02 -8.71
N HIS A 24 -22.87 -5.78 -8.83
CA HIS A 24 -22.01 -6.62 -9.65
C HIS A 24 -21.81 -7.96 -8.94
N THR A 25 -22.77 -8.88 -9.11
CA THR A 25 -22.51 -10.31 -8.96
C THR A 25 -22.02 -10.82 -10.32
N SER A 26 -20.70 -10.86 -10.52
CA SER A 26 -20.08 -11.57 -11.64
C SER A 26 -19.39 -12.82 -11.11
N SER A 27 -20.03 -13.96 -11.30
CA SER A 27 -19.51 -15.29 -10.96
C SER A 27 -18.57 -15.79 -12.06
N ARG A 28 -17.26 -15.77 -11.77
CA ARG A 28 -16.25 -16.58 -12.48
C ARG A 28 -15.03 -16.79 -11.57
N SER A 29 -14.85 -18.03 -11.11
CA SER A 29 -13.76 -18.44 -10.22
C SER A 29 -12.38 -18.39 -10.91
N ARG A 30 -11.38 -17.76 -10.26
CA ARG A 30 -9.98 -18.21 -10.07
C ARG A 30 -9.11 -17.04 -9.56
N PHE A 31 -8.53 -17.22 -8.36
CA PHE A 31 -7.77 -16.26 -7.54
C PHE A 31 -8.54 -14.99 -7.14
N ASP A 32 -9.12 -15.04 -5.94
CA ASP A 32 -9.67 -13.87 -5.27
C ASP A 32 -8.49 -13.07 -4.70
N ALA A 33 -7.92 -12.19 -5.51
CA ALA A 33 -7.08 -11.13 -4.97
C ALA A 33 -8.02 -10.19 -4.22
N THR A 34 -7.97 -10.22 -2.89
CA THR A 34 -8.77 -9.33 -2.05
C THR A 34 -8.50 -7.89 -2.45
N PHE A 35 -9.44 -7.26 -3.16
CA PHE A 35 -9.34 -5.86 -3.48
C PHE A 35 -9.64 -5.05 -2.22
N VAL A 36 -8.60 -4.43 -1.66
CA VAL A 36 -8.72 -3.51 -0.52
C VAL A 36 -8.62 -2.08 -1.04
N ASP A 37 -9.57 -1.24 -0.65
CA ASP A 37 -9.53 0.20 -0.95
C ASP A 37 -8.21 0.81 -0.39
N PRO A 38 -7.38 1.44 -1.22
CA PRO A 38 -6.14 2.08 -0.77
C PRO A 38 -6.34 3.08 0.38
N ASN A 39 -7.47 3.79 0.42
CA ASN A 39 -7.76 4.75 1.50
C ASN A 39 -7.88 4.06 2.86
N VAL A 40 -8.31 2.79 2.89
CA VAL A 40 -8.39 1.99 4.12
C VAL A 40 -6.98 1.61 4.59
N LEU A 41 -6.06 1.30 3.66
CA LEU A 41 -4.67 0.96 3.97
C LEU A 41 -3.89 2.19 4.43
N ASP A 42 -4.08 3.33 3.77
CA ASP A 42 -3.41 4.59 4.11
C ASP A 42 -3.85 5.13 5.48
N ALA A 43 -5.06 4.77 5.94
CA ALA A 43 -5.55 5.10 7.26
C ALA A 43 -4.94 4.25 8.39
N CYS A 44 -4.22 3.17 8.06
CA CYS A 44 -3.62 2.31 9.08
C CYS A 44 -2.46 3.02 9.78
N PRO A 45 -2.37 2.90 11.12
CA PRO A 45 -1.38 3.65 11.89
C PRO A 45 0.06 3.22 11.61
N GLY A 46 0.24 2.01 11.05
CA GLY A 46 1.55 1.43 10.81
C GLY A 46 2.35 1.22 12.10
N TYR A 47 3.67 1.25 11.97
CA TYR A 47 4.59 0.97 13.07
C TYR A 47 5.53 2.15 13.33
N GLY A 48 5.72 2.49 14.60
CA GLY A 48 6.78 3.37 15.05
C GLY A 48 8.05 2.57 15.35
N ALA A 49 9.21 3.06 14.90
CA ALA A 49 10.50 2.45 15.19
C ALA A 49 11.09 3.01 16.49
N THR A 50 11.49 2.13 17.40
CA THR A 50 12.24 2.43 18.64
C THR A 50 13.52 1.59 18.68
N ASP A 51 14.44 1.96 19.58
CA ASP A 51 15.70 1.22 19.79
C ASP A 51 16.49 1.03 18.49
N VAL A 52 16.50 2.08 17.66
CA VAL A 52 17.11 2.06 16.34
C VAL A 52 18.63 2.06 16.47
N SER A 53 19.29 1.08 15.86
CA SER A 53 20.74 0.96 15.81
C SER A 53 21.19 0.69 14.38
N ALA A 54 22.13 1.50 13.89
CA ALA A 54 22.77 1.30 12.60
C ALA A 54 24.27 1.15 12.82
N SER A 55 24.88 0.09 12.28
CA SER A 55 26.30 -0.22 12.47
C SER A 55 26.85 -0.99 11.28
N GLY A 56 27.73 -0.33 10.52
CA GLY A 56 28.34 -0.90 9.32
C GLY A 56 27.27 -1.32 8.31
N THR A 57 27.18 -2.62 8.04
CA THR A 57 26.20 -3.22 7.13
C THR A 57 24.89 -3.61 7.81
N LYS A 58 24.78 -3.46 9.13
CA LYS A 58 23.62 -3.90 9.91
C LYS A 58 22.76 -2.72 10.35
N PHE A 59 21.46 -2.91 10.35
CA PHE A 59 20.47 -2.01 10.91
C PHE A 59 19.43 -2.81 11.70
N THR A 60 19.14 -2.41 12.93
CA THR A 60 18.12 -3.04 13.77
C THR A 60 17.16 -2.01 14.35
N ALA A 61 15.90 -2.39 14.52
CA ALA A 61 14.91 -1.59 15.23
C ALA A 61 13.85 -2.49 15.87
N THR A 62 13.27 -2.03 16.97
CA THR A 62 11.99 -2.54 17.46
C THR A 62 10.87 -1.76 16.80
N LEU A 63 9.89 -2.43 16.21
CA LEU A 63 8.72 -1.80 15.63
C LEU A 63 7.51 -2.01 16.54
N ILE A 64 6.89 -0.94 17.00
CA ILE A 64 5.70 -0.96 17.86
C ILE A 64 4.51 -0.41 17.07
N LEU A 65 3.39 -1.13 17.08
CA LEU A 65 2.16 -0.68 16.42
C LEU A 65 1.75 0.69 16.98
N ALA A 66 1.66 1.70 16.10
CA ALA A 66 1.58 3.12 16.50
C ALA A 66 0.15 3.58 16.86
N GLY A 67 -0.80 2.65 16.99
CA GLY A 67 -2.19 2.97 17.25
C GLY A 67 -3.08 1.74 17.35
N LYS A 68 -4.37 1.92 17.07
CA LYS A 68 -5.34 0.84 17.08
C LYS A 68 -5.05 -0.14 15.94
N PRO A 69 -5.06 -1.46 16.17
CA PRO A 69 -4.97 -2.46 15.12
C PRO A 69 -6.01 -2.25 14.02
N CYS A 70 -5.54 -2.26 12.78
CA CYS A 70 -6.32 -2.26 11.55
C CYS A 70 -6.88 -3.65 11.24
N ASN A 71 -6.05 -4.67 11.44
CA ASN A 71 -6.37 -6.07 11.18
C ASN A 71 -6.90 -6.39 9.76
N VAL A 72 -6.50 -5.62 8.74
CA VAL A 72 -7.04 -5.74 7.36
C VAL A 72 -6.76 -7.11 6.75
N PHE A 73 -5.61 -7.70 7.04
CA PHE A 73 -5.19 -9.02 6.55
C PHE A 73 -5.08 -10.07 7.66
N GLY A 74 -5.78 -9.85 8.79
CA GLY A 74 -5.63 -10.63 10.01
C GLY A 74 -5.00 -9.79 11.12
N ASN A 75 -4.83 -10.36 12.32
CA ASN A 75 -4.42 -9.58 13.50
C ASN A 75 -3.05 -8.91 13.33
N ASP A 76 -2.99 -7.61 13.59
CA ASP A 76 -1.73 -6.87 13.65
C ASP A 76 -0.89 -7.33 14.84
N ILE A 77 0.41 -7.49 14.62
CA ILE A 77 1.35 -7.90 15.65
C ILE A 77 1.80 -6.66 16.42
N GLN A 78 1.68 -6.67 17.75
CA GLN A 78 1.92 -5.48 18.58
C GLN A 78 3.39 -5.00 18.56
N LYS A 79 4.34 -5.94 18.48
CA LYS A 79 5.77 -5.68 18.55
C LYS A 79 6.52 -6.60 17.59
N LEU A 80 7.34 -6.01 16.72
CA LEU A 80 8.20 -6.72 15.77
C LEU A 80 9.66 -6.33 16.00
N SER A 81 10.57 -7.23 15.62
CA SER A 81 12.00 -6.94 15.55
C SER A 81 12.40 -6.86 14.08
N LEU A 82 12.95 -5.72 13.67
CA LEU A 82 13.47 -5.49 12.33
C LEU A 82 15.00 -5.62 12.38
N SER A 83 15.55 -6.47 11.51
CA SER A 83 16.98 -6.61 11.29
C SER A 83 17.26 -6.61 9.79
N VAL A 84 18.12 -5.71 9.35
CA VAL A 84 18.57 -5.55 7.96
C VAL A 84 20.07 -5.75 7.94
N GLU A 85 20.55 -6.56 7.01
CA GLU A 85 21.98 -6.77 6.77
C GLU A 85 22.25 -6.56 5.27
N TYR A 86 23.05 -5.55 4.95
CA TYR A 86 23.49 -5.28 3.59
C TYR A 86 24.63 -6.24 3.26
N GLU A 87 24.33 -7.27 2.48
CA GLU A 87 25.34 -8.11 1.86
C GLU A 87 25.88 -7.43 0.59
N THR A 88 27.17 -7.61 0.29
CA THR A 88 27.81 -7.01 -0.88
C THR A 88 27.24 -7.57 -2.18
N VAL A 89 27.23 -6.70 -3.20
CA VAL A 89 26.66 -6.87 -4.54
C VAL A 89 26.99 -8.24 -5.16
N TYR A 90 26.00 -8.85 -5.82
CA TYR A 90 26.04 -10.12 -6.59
C TYR A 90 25.63 -11.41 -5.88
N ARG A 91 24.36 -11.51 -5.49
CA ARG A 91 23.66 -12.79 -5.43
C ARG A 91 22.33 -12.69 -6.18
N ILE A 92 22.38 -12.68 -7.52
CA ILE A 92 21.27 -13.20 -8.32
C ILE A 92 21.71 -14.60 -8.77
N HIS A 93 21.31 -15.62 -8.03
CA HIS A 93 21.33 -16.97 -8.56
C HIS A 93 20.11 -17.07 -9.48
N CYS A 94 20.32 -16.93 -10.79
CA CYS A 94 19.35 -17.36 -11.80
C CYS A 94 19.83 -18.68 -12.41
N PRO A 95 19.65 -19.83 -11.74
CA PRO A 95 19.79 -21.12 -12.38
C PRO A 95 18.43 -21.47 -13.00
N GLN A 96 18.11 -20.88 -14.14
CA GLN A 96 17.09 -21.43 -15.05
C GLN A 96 17.22 -20.76 -16.41
N THR A 97 18.04 -21.40 -17.25
CA THR A 97 18.02 -21.34 -18.72
C THR A 97 17.21 -20.20 -19.32
N CYS A 98 17.86 -19.05 -19.51
CA CYS A 98 17.42 -18.12 -20.53
C CYS A 98 17.86 -18.71 -21.88
N GLU A 99 17.03 -19.54 -22.51
CA GLU A 99 17.19 -19.84 -23.93
C GLU A 99 16.79 -18.59 -24.73
N GLY A 100 17.69 -18.20 -25.65
CA GLY A 100 17.59 -17.03 -26.51
C GLY A 100 16.90 -17.28 -27.83
#